data_AF-A0A851DM00-F1
#
_entry.id   AF-A0A851DM00-F1
#
_cell.length_a   1.000
_cell.length_b   1.000
_cell.length_c   1.000
_cell.angle_alpha   90.00
_cell.angle_beta   90.00
_cell.angle_gamma   90.00
#
_symmetry.space_group_name_H-M   'P 1'
#
loop_
_entity.id
_entity.type
_entity.pdbx_description
1 polymer ?
#
loop_
_entity_poly.entity_id
_entity_poly.type
_entity_poly.pdbx_seq_one_letter_code
_entity_poly.pdbx_strand_id
1 'polypeptide(L)'
;YVQFAEGPLLDGLYWNEWPNSTVSTLSSNYSHILYENLLLGVVRIRQLKVRNNTCSVHSSFLTFLHDCYSEYRYRAEDRSDFGLGSESEWKYTPASKISPWYWGSVGFYSSGGFMFTLPKSKQQSLKKLEFLRQNSWLSRGTRVVFIDFSTYNANINLFCIIRLVVEFPATGGALTSSHIYSVKLLRYVTTYDYFLAFCEIVFCLFIVTFIIHEVIQIVKLKKDYFRSAWNWLELVLLAVSIVAIAFNIYRTLKVSQLMEKLLSDDRVYPDFYFLAYWQVLYNDMIAINVFFAWIKIFKYVTINKTMTQLSATLSRCARDIIGFAFMFFIIFFAYAQLGYLVFESQVEDFSTFPNCIFTQFRIVLGDFNFEAIKAANRILGPIYFITFVFFVFFILM
;
A
#
# COMPACT_ATOMS: atom_id res chain seq x y z
N TYR A 1 4.06 -12.93 -18.32
CA TYR A 1 4.51 -11.52 -18.30
C TYR A 1 4.64 -10.92 -19.70
N VAL A 2 5.55 -11.40 -20.55
CA VAL A 2 5.85 -10.78 -21.85
C VAL A 2 4.61 -10.67 -22.76
N GLN A 3 3.85 -11.75 -22.91
CA GLN A 3 2.60 -11.75 -23.67
C GLN A 3 1.56 -10.76 -23.12
N PHE A 4 1.52 -10.57 -21.79
CA PHE A 4 0.64 -9.58 -21.15
C PHE A 4 1.08 -8.14 -21.49
N ALA A 5 2.39 -7.88 -21.42
CA ALA A 5 2.96 -6.57 -21.71
C ALA A 5 2.81 -6.18 -23.18
N GLU A 6 2.97 -7.14 -24.11
CA GLU A 6 2.86 -6.90 -25.56
C GLU A 6 1.42 -6.84 -26.08
N GLY A 7 0.48 -7.56 -25.45
CA GLY A 7 -0.93 -7.58 -25.84
C GLY A 7 -1.82 -6.73 -24.92
N PRO A 8 -2.46 -7.34 -23.89
CA PRO A 8 -3.47 -6.69 -23.05
C PRO A 8 -3.08 -5.31 -22.51
N LEU A 9 -1.82 -5.12 -22.09
CA LEU A 9 -1.36 -3.84 -21.57
C LEU A 9 -1.34 -2.74 -22.65
N LEU A 10 -0.73 -3.02 -23.82
CA LEU A 10 -0.66 -2.03 -24.91
C LEU A 10 -2.03 -1.78 -25.53
N ASP A 11 -2.85 -2.82 -25.67
CA ASP A 11 -4.21 -2.70 -26.19
C ASP A 11 -5.11 -1.87 -25.26
N GLY A 12 -4.93 -2.00 -23.94
CA GLY A 12 -5.66 -1.21 -22.95
C GLY A 12 -5.20 0.25 -22.86
N LEU A 13 -3.90 0.52 -22.98
CA LEU A 13 -3.33 1.88 -22.90
C LEU A 13 -3.56 2.69 -24.18
N TYR A 14 -3.38 2.06 -25.33
CA TYR A 14 -3.46 2.69 -26.64
C TYR A 14 -4.70 2.19 -27.37
N TRP A 15 -5.84 2.75 -26.97
CA TRP A 15 -7.11 2.49 -27.63
C TRP A 15 -7.16 3.21 -28.98
N ASN A 16 -7.53 2.50 -30.04
CA ASN A 16 -7.74 3.11 -31.35
C ASN A 16 -9.09 3.85 -31.35
N GLU A 17 -9.10 5.09 -31.81
CA GLU A 17 -10.34 5.88 -31.95
C GLU A 17 -11.37 5.22 -32.88
N TRP A 18 -12.62 5.66 -32.76
CA TRP A 18 -13.79 5.16 -33.49
C TRP A 18 -13.54 5.11 -35.01
N PRO A 19 -13.96 4.07 -35.75
CA PRO A 19 -13.65 3.95 -37.19
C PRO A 19 -14.30 5.00 -38.11
N ASN A 20 -15.10 5.94 -37.60
CA ASN A 20 -15.82 6.92 -38.41
C ASN A 20 -15.85 8.28 -37.73
N SER A 21 -14.95 9.19 -38.12
CA SER A 21 -15.30 10.52 -38.62
C SER A 21 -14.03 11.32 -38.88
N THR A 22 -14.08 12.10 -39.95
CA THR A 22 -13.11 13.05 -40.48
C THR A 22 -12.90 14.26 -39.56
N VAL A 23 -12.72 14.05 -38.26
CA VAL A 23 -12.61 15.13 -37.27
C VAL A 23 -11.22 15.15 -36.64
N SER A 24 -10.49 16.18 -37.07
CA SER A 24 -9.35 16.83 -36.43
C SER A 24 -8.01 16.08 -36.33
N THR A 25 -7.14 16.47 -37.26
CA THR A 25 -5.67 16.47 -37.21
C THR A 25 -5.04 17.18 -35.98
N LEU A 26 -5.79 17.40 -34.89
CA LEU A 26 -5.31 18.01 -33.64
C LEU A 26 -5.13 17.02 -32.48
N SER A 27 -5.63 15.78 -32.57
CA SER A 27 -5.61 14.81 -31.45
C SER A 27 -4.52 13.73 -31.56
N SER A 28 -3.50 13.88 -32.40
CA SER A 28 -2.58 12.78 -32.73
C SER A 28 -1.59 12.36 -31.62
N ASN A 29 -1.57 13.03 -30.46
CA ASN A 29 -0.53 12.86 -29.44
C ASN A 29 -1.01 12.39 -28.06
N TYR A 30 -2.31 12.23 -27.84
CA TYR A 30 -2.86 11.82 -26.55
C TYR A 30 -3.71 10.56 -26.71
N SER A 31 -3.45 9.56 -25.87
CA SER A 31 -4.28 8.35 -25.82
C SER A 31 -5.38 8.54 -24.77
N HIS A 32 -6.60 8.24 -25.20
CA HIS A 32 -7.77 8.20 -24.33
C HIS A 32 -8.13 6.73 -24.07
N ILE A 33 -8.20 6.36 -22.80
CA ILE A 33 -8.63 5.04 -22.35
C ILE A 33 -10.14 5.09 -22.14
N LEU A 34 -10.86 4.21 -22.85
CA LEU A 34 -12.34 4.18 -22.85
C LEU A 34 -12.95 5.55 -23.16
N TYR A 35 -12.31 6.32 -24.06
CA TYR A 35 -12.72 7.65 -24.55
C TYR A 35 -12.66 8.80 -23.52
N GLU A 36 -12.90 8.54 -22.23
CA GLU A 36 -13.03 9.59 -21.21
C GLU A 36 -11.76 9.83 -20.38
N ASN A 37 -10.93 8.79 -20.19
CA ASN A 37 -9.76 8.89 -19.34
C ASN A 37 -8.53 9.25 -20.18
N LEU A 38 -7.92 10.40 -19.91
CA LEU A 38 -6.68 10.82 -20.56
C LEU A 38 -5.48 10.10 -19.94
N LEU A 39 -4.62 9.48 -20.75
CA LEU A 39 -3.32 8.98 -20.28
C LEU A 39 -2.36 10.16 -20.09
N LEU A 40 -1.85 10.34 -18.87
CA LEU A 40 -0.91 11.41 -18.53
C LEU A 40 0.54 10.96 -18.70
N GLY A 41 1.29 11.71 -19.51
CA GLY A 41 2.70 11.45 -19.77
C GLY A 41 2.92 10.16 -20.57
N VAL A 42 3.77 9.29 -20.03
CA VAL A 42 4.16 8.00 -20.63
C VAL A 42 4.17 6.91 -19.56
N VAL A 43 4.06 5.65 -19.96
CA VAL A 43 4.16 4.52 -19.02
C VAL A 43 5.61 4.26 -18.66
N ARG A 44 5.92 4.08 -17.37
CA ARG A 44 7.25 3.75 -16.87
C ARG A 44 7.28 2.31 -16.38
N ILE A 45 8.22 1.52 -16.90
CA ILE A 45 8.49 0.17 -16.41
C ILE A 45 9.81 0.20 -15.63
N ARG A 46 9.80 -0.35 -14.42
CA ARG A 46 10.94 -0.38 -13.50
C ARG A 46 11.17 -1.80 -13.00
N GLN A 47 12.42 -2.20 -12.88
CA GLN A 47 12.84 -3.53 -12.45
C GLN A 47 13.90 -3.45 -11.36
N LEU A 48 13.84 -4.40 -10.43
CA LEU A 48 14.90 -4.67 -9.47
C LEU A 48 15.52 -6.04 -9.70
N LYS A 49 16.85 -6.07 -9.58
CA LYS A 49 17.67 -7.26 -9.79
C LYS A 49 18.56 -7.51 -8.58
N VAL A 50 18.91 -8.77 -8.40
CA VAL A 50 19.87 -9.25 -7.38
C VAL A 50 21.16 -9.65 -8.09
N ARG A 51 22.28 -9.36 -7.44
CA ARG A 51 23.62 -9.70 -7.96
C ARG A 51 23.78 -11.21 -8.12
N ASN A 52 24.67 -11.61 -9.02
CA ASN A 52 25.04 -13.02 -9.13
C ASN A 52 25.81 -13.47 -7.88
N ASN A 53 25.66 -14.74 -7.50
CA ASN A 53 26.33 -15.41 -6.38
C ASN A 53 26.10 -14.73 -5.02
N THR A 54 24.86 -14.29 -4.76
CA THR A 54 24.46 -13.75 -3.45
C THR A 54 24.06 -14.83 -2.45
N CYS A 55 23.91 -16.08 -2.89
CA CYS A 55 23.66 -17.23 -2.05
C CYS A 55 24.80 -18.24 -2.10
N SER A 56 25.01 -18.93 -0.98
CA SER A 56 25.97 -20.02 -0.85
C SER A 56 25.32 -21.32 -1.32
N VAL A 57 25.80 -21.85 -2.44
CA VAL A 57 25.43 -23.19 -2.92
C VAL A 57 26.20 -24.24 -2.12
N HIS A 58 25.54 -25.32 -1.72
CA HIS A 58 26.20 -26.42 -1.00
C HIS A 58 27.25 -27.10 -1.90
N SER A 59 28.38 -27.52 -1.33
CA SER A 59 29.54 -28.04 -2.08
C SER A 59 29.21 -29.16 -3.05
N SER A 60 28.30 -30.07 -2.65
CA SER A 60 27.82 -31.19 -3.48
C SER A 60 27.15 -30.79 -4.80
N PHE A 61 26.62 -29.56 -4.91
CA PHE A 61 25.86 -29.10 -6.08
C PHE A 61 26.60 -28.07 -6.95
N LEU A 62 27.84 -27.71 -6.60
CA LEU A 62 28.64 -26.74 -7.35
C LEU A 62 28.94 -27.16 -8.80
N THR A 63 28.94 -28.46 -9.07
CA THR A 63 29.12 -29.00 -10.44
C THR A 63 27.91 -28.72 -11.33
N PHE A 64 26.71 -28.57 -10.76
CA PHE A 64 25.46 -28.40 -11.51
C PHE A 64 24.97 -26.94 -11.53
N LEU A 65 25.32 -26.15 -10.51
CA LEU A 65 24.82 -24.79 -10.31
C LEU A 65 25.99 -23.82 -10.15
N HIS A 66 26.27 -23.07 -11.22
CA HIS A 66 27.31 -22.04 -11.23
C HIS A 66 26.81 -20.66 -10.78
N ASP A 67 25.52 -20.37 -10.97
CA ASP A 67 24.91 -19.08 -10.63
C ASP A 67 23.86 -19.26 -9.52
N CYS A 68 23.88 -18.38 -8.53
CA CYS A 68 22.95 -18.40 -7.41
C CYS A 68 22.38 -17.00 -7.13
N TYR A 69 21.06 -16.87 -7.15
CA TYR A 69 20.35 -15.63 -6.85
C TYR A 69 19.49 -15.79 -5.60
N SER A 70 19.85 -15.06 -4.53
CA SER A 70 19.09 -15.06 -3.28
C SER A 70 17.73 -14.34 -3.42
N GLU A 71 16.93 -14.39 -2.35
CA GLU A 71 15.82 -13.47 -2.15
C GLU A 71 16.26 -12.01 -2.20
N TYR A 72 15.32 -11.11 -2.46
CA TYR A 72 15.61 -9.68 -2.49
C TYR A 72 16.01 -9.18 -1.10
N ARG A 73 17.20 -8.62 -1.01
CA ARG A 73 17.67 -7.84 0.13
C ARG A 73 18.32 -6.58 -0.43
N TYR A 74 18.14 -5.45 0.24
CA TYR A 74 18.73 -4.18 -0.20
C TYR A 74 20.26 -4.26 -0.39
N ARG A 75 20.96 -5.05 0.43
CA ARG A 75 22.41 -5.29 0.27
C ARG A 75 22.76 -6.17 -0.93
N ALA A 76 21.86 -7.05 -1.36
CA ALA A 76 22.06 -7.97 -2.47
C ALA A 76 21.62 -7.38 -3.82
N GLU A 77 21.03 -6.19 -3.81
CA GLU A 77 20.61 -5.44 -5.00
C GLU A 77 21.76 -5.23 -5.97
N ASP A 78 21.48 -5.48 -7.25
CA ASP A 78 22.43 -5.23 -8.33
C ASP A 78 22.35 -3.79 -8.81
N ARG A 79 23.50 -3.12 -8.80
CA ARG A 79 23.67 -1.72 -9.22
C ARG A 79 24.62 -1.58 -10.40
N SER A 80 25.16 -2.70 -10.89
CA SER A 80 26.04 -2.70 -12.05
C SER A 80 25.21 -2.59 -13.33
N ASP A 81 25.73 -1.84 -14.31
CA ASP A 81 25.12 -1.76 -15.62
C ASP A 81 25.14 -3.15 -16.28
N PHE A 82 24.08 -3.52 -17.00
CA PHE A 82 23.95 -4.85 -17.60
C PHE A 82 23.52 -4.81 -19.06
N GLY A 83 23.66 -5.93 -19.78
CA GLY A 83 23.26 -6.01 -21.19
C GLY A 83 24.09 -5.10 -22.08
N LEU A 84 23.43 -4.24 -22.86
CA LEU A 84 24.07 -3.41 -23.89
C LEU A 84 24.79 -2.17 -23.32
N GLY A 85 24.54 -1.79 -22.06
CA GLY A 85 25.27 -0.76 -21.28
C GLY A 85 25.27 0.68 -21.83
N SER A 86 24.89 0.90 -23.09
CA SER A 86 24.95 2.20 -23.76
C SER A 86 23.76 3.09 -23.40
N GLU A 87 22.56 2.51 -23.30
CA GLU A 87 21.31 3.24 -23.09
C GLU A 87 20.90 3.32 -21.62
N SER A 88 20.01 4.27 -21.29
CA SER A 88 19.51 4.52 -19.94
C SER A 88 18.77 3.33 -19.31
N GLU A 89 18.18 2.48 -20.15
CA GLU A 89 17.37 1.31 -19.80
C GLU A 89 18.17 0.21 -19.08
N TRP A 90 19.48 0.24 -19.26
CA TRP A 90 20.46 -0.72 -18.77
C TRP A 90 21.28 -0.19 -17.60
N LYS A 91 21.12 1.09 -17.26
CA LYS A 91 21.85 1.78 -16.19
C LYS A 91 21.04 1.83 -14.91
N TYR A 92 21.69 1.58 -13.79
CA TYR A 92 21.03 1.63 -12.50
C TYR A 92 20.74 3.07 -12.09
N THR A 93 19.46 3.38 -11.84
CA THR A 93 19.09 4.69 -11.27
C THR A 93 18.88 4.57 -9.76
N PRO A 94 19.63 5.34 -8.94
CA PRO A 94 19.44 5.33 -7.50
C PRO A 94 18.07 5.92 -7.11
N ALA A 95 17.51 5.40 -6.02
CA ALA A 95 16.29 5.95 -5.43
C ALA A 95 16.49 7.42 -5.02
N SER A 96 15.46 8.25 -5.20
CA SER A 96 15.46 9.58 -4.60
C SER A 96 15.40 9.44 -3.08
N LYS A 97 16.02 10.37 -2.33
CA LYS A 97 16.10 10.28 -0.86
C LYS A 97 14.73 10.18 -0.16
N ILE A 98 13.67 10.61 -0.83
CA ILE A 98 12.32 10.75 -0.26
C ILE A 98 11.36 9.68 -0.78
N SER A 99 11.68 8.92 -1.85
CA SER A 99 10.75 7.95 -2.43
C SER A 99 10.43 6.80 -1.46
N PRO A 100 9.14 6.46 -1.23
CA PRO A 100 8.73 5.39 -0.34
C PRO A 100 9.16 4.05 -0.92
N TRP A 101 9.48 3.11 -0.04
CA TRP A 101 9.73 1.73 -0.44
C TRP A 101 8.38 1.05 -0.68
N TYR A 102 8.38 0.04 -1.54
CA TYR A 102 7.17 -0.72 -1.84
C TYR A 102 7.09 -1.97 -0.97
N TRP A 103 6.01 -2.10 -0.21
CA TRP A 103 5.70 -3.29 0.56
C TRP A 103 4.93 -4.27 -0.32
N GLY A 104 5.63 -5.33 -0.73
CA GLY A 104 5.12 -6.39 -1.57
C GLY A 104 4.57 -7.58 -0.79
N SER A 105 4.17 -8.61 -1.52
CA SER A 105 3.71 -9.87 -0.91
C SER A 105 4.86 -10.71 -0.37
N VAL A 106 5.99 -10.74 -1.09
CA VAL A 106 7.17 -11.55 -0.74
C VAL A 106 8.22 -10.73 -0.01
N GLY A 107 8.35 -9.43 -0.34
CA GLY A 107 9.47 -8.64 0.16
C GLY A 107 9.25 -7.13 0.15
N PHE A 108 10.21 -6.43 0.75
CA PHE A 108 10.21 -4.98 0.84
C PHE A 108 11.22 -4.40 -0.14
N TYR A 109 10.73 -3.65 -1.13
CA TYR A 109 11.49 -3.27 -2.32
C TYR A 109 11.87 -1.79 -2.33
N SER A 110 13.12 -1.49 -2.72
CA SER A 110 13.58 -0.12 -2.86
C SER A 110 12.90 0.59 -4.05
N SER A 111 12.91 1.92 -4.04
CA SER A 111 12.38 2.74 -5.14
C SER A 111 13.36 2.94 -6.31
N GLY A 112 14.60 2.45 -6.19
CA GLY A 112 15.59 2.51 -7.26
C GLY A 112 15.35 1.46 -8.34
N GLY A 113 16.33 1.29 -9.22
CA GLY A 113 16.38 0.19 -10.17
C GLY A 113 16.69 0.60 -11.60
N PHE A 114 16.48 -0.37 -12.49
CA PHE A 114 16.58 -0.18 -13.93
C PHE A 114 15.20 0.20 -14.45
N MET A 115 15.10 1.28 -15.21
CA MET A 115 13.81 1.78 -15.66
C MET A 115 13.86 2.31 -17.08
N PHE A 116 12.74 2.19 -17.76
CA PHE A 116 12.55 2.72 -19.09
C PHE A 116 11.13 3.24 -19.25
N THR A 117 10.96 4.18 -20.17
CA THR A 117 9.65 4.69 -20.54
C THR A 117 9.20 4.11 -21.87
N LEU A 118 7.90 3.83 -21.98
CA LEU A 118 7.26 3.44 -23.22
C LEU A 118 6.92 4.70 -24.04
N PRO A 119 7.25 4.75 -25.33
CA PRO A 119 6.85 5.84 -26.20
C PRO A 119 5.32 5.85 -26.38
N LYS A 120 4.73 7.02 -26.65
CA LYS A 120 3.27 7.18 -26.78
C LYS A 120 2.61 6.43 -27.95
N SER A 121 3.39 6.02 -28.95
CA SER A 121 2.87 5.26 -30.08
C SER A 121 2.90 3.76 -29.80
N LYS A 122 1.76 3.08 -29.95
CA LYS A 122 1.61 1.63 -29.77
C LYS A 122 2.66 0.82 -30.56
N GLN A 123 2.86 1.16 -31.83
CA GLN A 123 3.82 0.47 -32.69
C GLN A 123 5.27 0.65 -32.21
N GLN A 124 5.62 1.84 -31.72
CA GLN A 124 6.94 2.10 -31.15
C GLN A 124 7.12 1.40 -29.79
N SER A 125 6.08 1.36 -28.96
CA SER A 125 6.11 0.63 -27.69
C SER A 125 6.33 -0.86 -27.92
N LEU A 126 5.63 -1.45 -28.90
CA LEU A 126 5.77 -2.85 -29.26
C LEU A 126 7.19 -3.17 -29.73
N LYS A 127 7.75 -2.37 -30.65
CA LYS A 127 9.15 -2.53 -31.09
C LYS A 127 10.14 -2.41 -29.93
N LYS A 128 9.91 -1.48 -28.99
CA LYS A 128 10.76 -1.32 -27.81
C LYS A 128 10.68 -2.53 -26.87
N LEU A 129 9.49 -3.07 -26.64
CA LEU A 129 9.32 -4.28 -25.82
C LEU A 129 9.94 -5.51 -26.49
N GLU A 130 9.79 -5.67 -27.80
CA GLU A 130 10.43 -6.75 -28.56
C GLU A 130 11.96 -6.67 -28.48
N PHE A 131 12.52 -5.47 -28.61
CA PHE A 131 13.96 -5.22 -28.45
C PHE A 131 14.45 -5.59 -27.05
N LEU A 132 13.74 -5.20 -25.99
CA LEU A 132 14.09 -5.54 -24.62
C LEU A 132 13.97 -7.05 -24.33
N ARG A 133 13.00 -7.71 -24.97
CA ARG A 133 12.82 -9.16 -24.91
C ARG A 133 13.99 -9.90 -25.58
N GLN A 134 14.38 -9.49 -26.79
CA GLN A 134 15.50 -10.08 -27.53
C GLN A 134 16.82 -9.95 -26.74
N ASN A 135 16.99 -8.84 -26.02
CA ASN A 135 18.18 -8.59 -25.20
C ASN A 135 18.05 -9.09 -23.74
N SER A 136 17.04 -9.91 -23.43
CA SER A 136 16.86 -10.53 -22.10
C SER A 136 16.89 -9.53 -20.94
N TRP A 137 16.19 -8.39 -21.06
CA TRP A 137 16.11 -7.39 -20.00
C TRP A 137 15.62 -7.99 -18.67
N LEU A 138 14.66 -8.92 -18.76
CA LEU A 138 14.27 -9.81 -17.66
C LEU A 138 15.20 -11.02 -17.60
N SER A 139 15.96 -11.13 -16.51
CA SER A 139 16.85 -12.27 -16.23
C SER A 139 16.42 -13.03 -14.98
N ARG A 140 17.04 -14.19 -14.71
CA ARG A 140 16.79 -15.02 -13.52
C ARG A 140 16.98 -14.30 -12.17
N GLY A 141 17.85 -13.29 -12.15
CA GLY A 141 18.10 -12.45 -10.98
C GLY A 141 17.05 -11.36 -10.73
N THR A 142 16.05 -11.24 -11.60
CA THR A 142 14.94 -10.29 -11.42
C THR A 142 14.08 -10.69 -10.23
N ARG A 143 13.70 -9.73 -9.40
CA ARG A 143 12.84 -9.99 -8.24
C ARG A 143 11.51 -9.28 -8.28
N VAL A 144 11.44 -8.12 -8.93
CA VAL A 144 10.18 -7.42 -9.10
C VAL A 144 10.22 -6.53 -10.33
N VAL A 145 9.08 -6.42 -10.99
CA VAL A 145 8.83 -5.49 -12.09
C VAL A 145 7.60 -4.66 -11.75
N PHE A 146 7.72 -3.35 -11.90
CA PHE A 146 6.69 -2.36 -11.70
C PHE A 146 6.32 -1.75 -13.05
N ILE A 147 5.02 -1.65 -13.33
CA ILE A 147 4.48 -0.90 -14.46
C ILE A 147 3.66 0.23 -13.86
N ASP A 148 4.17 1.45 -13.97
CA ASP A 148 3.58 2.66 -13.42
C ASP A 148 3.04 3.53 -14.55
N PHE A 149 1.78 3.95 -14.41
CA PHE A 149 1.19 4.97 -15.27
C PHE A 149 0.06 5.71 -14.54
N SER A 150 -0.28 6.89 -15.06
CA SER A 150 -1.31 7.74 -14.48
C SER A 150 -2.32 8.14 -15.54
N THR A 151 -3.58 8.16 -15.15
CA THR A 151 -4.70 8.58 -15.99
C THR A 151 -5.47 9.69 -15.30
N TYR A 152 -6.13 10.53 -16.07
CA TYR A 152 -6.94 11.63 -15.58
C TYR A 152 -8.31 11.60 -16.23
N ASN A 153 -9.35 11.54 -15.41
CA ASN A 153 -10.72 11.65 -15.87
C ASN A 153 -11.16 13.12 -15.79
N ALA A 154 -11.42 13.72 -16.96
CA ALA A 154 -11.83 15.12 -17.06
C ALA A 154 -13.26 15.36 -16.57
N ASN A 155 -14.16 14.37 -16.69
CA ASN A 155 -15.57 14.51 -16.33
C ASN A 155 -15.77 14.71 -14.82
N ILE A 156 -14.97 14.02 -14.00
CA ILE A 156 -15.06 14.09 -12.53
C ILE A 156 -13.85 14.76 -11.87
N ASN A 157 -12.88 15.24 -12.66
CA ASN A 157 -11.63 15.84 -12.18
C ASN A 157 -10.91 14.94 -11.16
N LEU A 158 -10.62 13.71 -11.57
CA LEU A 158 -10.00 12.70 -10.71
C LEU A 158 -8.81 12.04 -11.41
N PHE A 159 -7.70 11.93 -10.68
CA PHE A 159 -6.50 11.25 -11.13
C PHE A 159 -6.54 9.80 -10.66
N CYS A 160 -6.27 8.87 -11.56
CA CYS A 160 -6.15 7.46 -11.24
C CYS A 160 -4.72 7.01 -11.54
N ILE A 161 -3.99 6.67 -10.48
CA ILE A 161 -2.56 6.34 -10.52
C ILE A 161 -2.44 4.85 -10.30
N ILE A 162 -1.89 4.16 -11.30
CA ILE A 162 -1.91 2.71 -11.39
C ILE A 162 -0.47 2.20 -11.30
N ARG A 163 -0.26 1.26 -10.39
CA ARG A 163 0.97 0.48 -10.25
C ARG A 163 0.62 -0.99 -10.33
N LEU A 164 1.03 -1.63 -11.43
CA LEU A 164 0.97 -3.08 -11.57
C LEU A 164 2.33 -3.65 -11.15
N VAL A 165 2.31 -4.68 -10.32
CA VAL A 165 3.52 -5.27 -9.76
C VAL A 165 3.54 -6.76 -10.07
N VAL A 166 4.70 -7.23 -10.52
CA VAL A 166 4.97 -8.65 -10.72
C VAL A 166 6.21 -9.02 -9.94
N GLU A 167 6.03 -9.77 -8.87
CA GLU A 167 7.07 -10.28 -7.99
C GLU A 167 7.51 -11.66 -8.46
N PHE A 168 8.82 -11.85 -8.54
CA PHE A 168 9.46 -13.12 -8.88
C PHE A 168 10.16 -13.63 -7.62
N PRO A 169 9.49 -14.47 -6.79
CA PRO A 169 10.15 -15.11 -5.66
C PRO A 169 11.37 -15.92 -6.13
N ALA A 170 12.33 -16.12 -5.23
CA ALA A 170 13.55 -16.88 -5.54
C ALA A 170 13.26 -18.36 -5.93
N THR A 171 12.07 -18.86 -5.61
CA THR A 171 11.55 -20.18 -6.00
C THR A 171 11.19 -20.30 -7.49
N GLY A 172 11.12 -19.19 -8.23
CA GLY A 172 10.88 -19.17 -9.67
C GLY A 172 9.43 -18.93 -10.11
N GLY A 173 8.50 -18.75 -9.16
CA GLY A 173 7.12 -18.34 -9.44
C GLY A 173 7.00 -16.89 -9.91
N ALA A 174 5.78 -16.47 -10.25
CA ALA A 174 5.43 -15.08 -10.51
C ALA A 174 4.12 -14.74 -9.78
N LEU A 175 4.19 -13.79 -8.85
CA LEU A 175 3.06 -13.28 -8.09
C LEU A 175 2.70 -11.89 -8.62
N THR A 176 1.42 -11.67 -8.90
CA THR A 176 0.93 -10.40 -9.43
C THR A 176 0.12 -9.66 -8.38
N SER A 177 0.39 -8.37 -8.21
CA SER A 177 -0.44 -7.48 -7.42
C SER A 177 -0.69 -6.18 -8.18
N SER A 178 -1.76 -5.47 -7.80
CA SER A 178 -2.13 -4.20 -8.44
C SER A 178 -2.55 -3.20 -7.38
N HIS A 179 -2.04 -1.98 -7.48
CA HIS A 179 -2.49 -0.85 -6.68
C HIS A 179 -3.04 0.24 -7.59
N ILE A 180 -4.27 0.63 -7.32
CA ILE A 180 -4.99 1.65 -8.09
C ILE A 180 -5.42 2.73 -7.11
N TYR A 181 -4.80 3.91 -7.20
CA TYR A 181 -5.08 5.04 -6.33
C TYR A 181 -5.91 6.09 -7.06
N SER A 182 -7.10 6.35 -6.55
CA SER A 182 -8.00 7.41 -7.03
C SER A 182 -7.83 8.65 -6.17
N VAL A 183 -7.39 9.76 -6.78
CA VAL A 183 -6.94 10.95 -6.07
C VAL A 183 -7.42 12.23 -6.74
N LYS A 184 -8.07 13.13 -5.99
CA LYS A 184 -8.41 14.47 -6.48
C LYS A 184 -7.26 15.43 -6.19
N LEU A 185 -6.34 15.58 -7.15
CA LEU A 185 -5.17 16.45 -7.01
C LEU A 185 -5.51 17.93 -7.23
N LEU A 186 -6.43 18.23 -8.16
CA LEU A 186 -6.92 19.58 -8.43
C LEU A 186 -8.14 19.86 -7.55
N ARG A 187 -7.95 20.64 -6.48
CA ARG A 187 -9.01 20.86 -5.49
C ARG A 187 -9.90 22.04 -5.81
N TYR A 188 -9.39 23.23 -6.10
CA TYR A 188 -10.21 24.44 -6.20
C TYR A 188 -10.71 24.72 -7.61
N VAL A 189 -11.61 23.87 -8.12
CA VAL A 189 -12.17 24.00 -9.48
C VAL A 189 -13.65 24.32 -9.44
N THR A 190 -14.44 23.55 -8.69
CA THR A 190 -15.90 23.71 -8.65
C THR A 190 -16.35 24.63 -7.52
N THR A 191 -17.58 25.15 -7.60
CA THR A 191 -18.19 25.96 -6.52
C THR A 191 -18.25 25.20 -5.20
N TYR A 192 -18.54 23.89 -5.25
CA TYR A 192 -18.52 23.01 -4.08
C TYR A 192 -17.12 22.91 -3.45
N ASP A 193 -16.06 22.96 -4.26
CA ASP A 193 -14.69 22.93 -3.74
C ASP A 193 -14.32 24.22 -3.00
N TYR A 194 -14.86 25.37 -3.40
CA TYR A 194 -14.69 26.62 -2.66
C TYR A 194 -15.44 26.59 -1.32
N PHE A 195 -16.62 25.97 -1.26
CA PHE A 195 -17.30 25.71 0.01
C PHE A 195 -16.46 24.80 0.92
N LEU A 196 -15.85 23.74 0.37
CA LEU A 196 -14.95 22.88 1.12
C LEU A 196 -13.72 23.64 1.64
N ALA A 197 -13.16 24.55 0.84
CA ALA A 197 -12.06 25.43 1.27
C ALA A 197 -12.45 26.31 2.46
N PHE A 198 -13.68 26.86 2.47
CA PHE A 198 -14.20 27.59 3.61
C PHE A 198 -14.29 26.70 4.86
N CYS A 199 -14.79 25.47 4.74
CA CYS A 199 -14.80 24.50 5.84
C CYS A 199 -13.38 24.17 6.35
N GLU A 200 -12.38 24.08 5.47
CA GLU A 200 -10.98 23.86 5.86
C GLU A 200 -10.43 25.04 6.68
N ILE A 201 -10.76 26.28 6.31
CA ILE A 201 -10.37 27.47 7.07
C ILE A 201 -11.01 27.47 8.47
N VAL A 202 -12.30 27.15 8.54
CA VAL A 202 -13.02 27.03 9.82
C VAL A 202 -12.42 25.92 10.69
N PHE A 203 -12.06 24.78 10.09
CA PHE A 203 -11.38 23.69 10.79
C PHE A 203 -10.02 24.14 11.37
N CYS A 204 -9.21 24.85 10.59
CA CYS A 204 -7.95 25.43 11.07
C CYS A 204 -8.16 26.35 12.27
N LEU A 205 -9.20 27.20 12.25
CA LEU A 205 -9.55 28.06 13.39
C LEU A 205 -9.92 27.23 14.63
N PHE A 206 -10.72 26.18 14.50
CA PHE A 206 -11.04 25.28 15.61
C PHE A 206 -9.79 24.65 16.21
N ILE A 207 -8.85 24.18 15.38
CA ILE A 207 -7.59 23.60 15.86
C ILE A 207 -6.79 24.63 16.66
N VAL A 208 -6.67 25.89 16.21
CA VAL A 208 -6.00 26.94 16.98
C VAL A 208 -6.64 27.14 18.36
N THR A 209 -7.98 27.18 18.42
CA THR A 209 -8.68 27.32 19.71
C THR A 209 -8.44 26.13 20.64
N PHE A 210 -8.37 24.91 20.11
CA PHE A 210 -8.05 23.71 20.89
C PHE A 210 -6.60 23.69 21.35
N ILE A 211 -5.64 24.16 20.54
CA ILE A 211 -4.24 24.32 20.98
C ILE A 211 -4.18 25.24 22.21
N ILE A 212 -4.83 26.39 22.15
CA ILE A 212 -4.85 27.35 23.26
C ILE A 212 -5.48 26.71 24.51
N HIS A 213 -6.60 26.01 24.33
CA HIS A 213 -7.28 25.33 25.43
C HIS A 213 -6.39 24.26 26.09
N GLU A 214 -5.75 23.40 25.30
CA GLU A 214 -4.85 22.35 25.78
C GLU A 214 -3.64 22.92 26.50
N VAL A 215 -3.02 23.98 25.95
CA VAL A 215 -1.88 24.65 26.61
C VAL A 215 -2.29 25.20 27.97
N ILE A 216 -3.45 25.84 28.09
CA ILE A 216 -3.96 26.33 29.37
C ILE A 216 -4.20 25.17 30.35
N GLN A 217 -4.77 24.05 29.89
CA GLN A 217 -5.01 22.88 30.74
C GLN A 217 -3.70 22.25 31.23
N ILE A 218 -2.71 22.09 30.36
CA ILE A 218 -1.39 21.55 30.69
C ILE A 218 -0.70 22.43 31.73
N VAL A 219 -0.77 23.77 31.59
CA VAL A 219 -0.17 24.70 32.56
C VAL A 219 -0.85 24.64 33.93
N LYS A 220 -2.18 24.49 33.97
CA LYS A 220 -2.94 24.40 35.22
C LYS A 220 -2.74 23.07 35.95
N LEU A 221 -2.85 21.95 35.22
CA LEU A 221 -2.84 20.59 35.79
C LEU A 221 -1.44 19.96 35.88
N LYS A 222 -0.44 20.52 35.17
CA LYS A 222 0.96 20.08 35.18
C LYS A 222 1.10 18.56 35.00
N LYS A 223 1.54 17.85 36.04
CA LYS A 223 1.77 16.39 36.01
C LYS A 223 0.48 15.58 36.07
N ASP A 224 -0.56 16.11 36.71
CA ASP A 224 -1.84 15.41 36.84
C ASP A 224 -2.58 15.29 35.50
N TYR A 225 -2.26 16.18 34.55
CA TYR A 225 -2.77 16.12 33.18
C TYR A 225 -2.46 14.77 32.51
N PHE A 226 -1.24 14.25 32.66
CA PHE A 226 -0.79 13.03 31.98
C PHE A 226 -1.32 11.73 32.60
N ARG A 227 -2.04 11.83 33.73
CA ARG A 227 -2.65 10.66 34.39
C ARG A 227 -4.00 10.28 33.77
N SER A 228 -4.66 11.19 33.06
CA SER A 228 -5.97 10.96 32.44
C SER A 228 -5.82 10.42 31.02
N ALA A 229 -6.47 9.28 30.74
CA ALA A 229 -6.51 8.70 29.38
C ALA A 229 -7.20 9.62 28.36
N TRP A 230 -8.18 10.41 28.80
CA TRP A 230 -8.91 11.34 27.93
C TRP A 230 -8.02 12.48 27.43
N ASN A 231 -7.09 12.93 28.27
CA ASN A 231 -6.15 14.00 27.93
C ASN A 231 -5.13 13.51 26.89
N TRP A 232 -4.68 12.24 27.02
CA TRP A 232 -3.87 11.60 25.99
C TRP A 232 -4.60 11.50 24.64
N LEU A 233 -5.89 11.13 24.65
CA LEU A 233 -6.72 11.11 23.44
C LEU A 233 -6.82 12.51 22.81
N GLU A 234 -7.01 13.56 23.61
CA GLU A 234 -7.05 14.95 23.13
C GLU A 234 -5.72 15.40 22.51
N LEU A 235 -4.59 15.04 23.13
CA LEU A 235 -3.27 15.34 22.59
C LEU A 235 -3.01 14.62 21.26
N VAL A 236 -3.42 13.36 21.12
CA VAL A 236 -3.28 12.58 19.88
C VAL A 236 -4.13 13.18 18.76
N LEU A 237 -5.40 13.50 19.03
CA LEU A 237 -6.29 14.16 18.07
C LEU A 237 -5.70 15.47 17.56
N LEU A 238 -5.14 16.27 18.47
CA LEU A 238 -4.52 17.55 18.13
C LEU A 238 -3.24 17.37 17.30
N ALA A 239 -2.36 16.45 17.70
CA ALA A 239 -1.12 16.18 16.99
C ALA A 239 -1.38 15.71 15.55
N VAL A 240 -2.29 14.75 15.35
CA VAL A 240 -2.66 14.24 14.02
C VAL A 240 -3.28 15.35 13.16
N SER A 241 -4.12 16.21 13.75
CA SER A 241 -4.72 17.33 13.03
C SER A 241 -3.69 18.36 12.55
N ILE A 242 -2.67 18.68 13.36
CA ILE A 242 -1.57 19.58 12.95
C ILE A 242 -0.77 18.98 11.79
N VAL A 243 -0.43 17.69 11.89
CA VAL A 243 0.29 16.98 10.81
C VAL A 243 -0.55 16.96 9.52
N ALA A 244 -1.86 16.75 9.63
CA ALA A 244 -2.77 16.76 8.49
C ALA A 244 -2.80 18.12 7.79
N ILE A 245 -2.84 19.24 8.54
CA ILE A 245 -2.81 20.59 7.96
C ILE A 245 -1.47 20.82 7.23
N ALA A 246 -0.35 20.50 7.86
CA ALA A 246 0.98 20.65 7.25
C ALA A 246 1.11 19.84 5.95
N PHE A 247 0.62 18.60 5.96
CA PHE A 247 0.63 17.74 4.78
C PHE A 247 -0.26 18.28 3.65
N ASN A 248 -1.46 18.78 3.96
CA ASN A 248 -2.39 19.37 2.97
C ASN A 248 -1.73 20.54 2.20
N ILE A 249 -1.00 21.40 2.92
CA ILE A 249 -0.26 22.53 2.33
C ILE A 249 0.89 22.03 1.46
N TYR A 250 1.72 21.13 1.98
CA TYR A 250 2.85 20.55 1.24
C TYR A 250 2.40 19.87 -0.06
N ARG A 251 1.33 19.08 0.01
CA ARG A 251 0.74 18.37 -1.13
C ARG A 251 0.34 19.36 -2.21
N THR A 252 -0.38 20.44 -1.85
CA THR A 252 -0.86 21.44 -2.82
C THR A 252 0.29 22.11 -3.57
N LEU A 253 1.37 22.45 -2.87
CA LEU A 253 2.58 23.01 -3.48
C LEU A 253 3.32 22.02 -4.38
N LYS A 254 3.31 20.72 -4.05
CA LYS A 254 3.96 19.70 -4.87
C LYS A 254 3.17 19.31 -6.10
N VAL A 255 1.84 19.30 -6.02
CA VAL A 255 0.96 19.08 -7.18
C VAL A 255 1.21 20.15 -8.24
N SER A 256 1.24 21.43 -7.86
CA SER A 256 1.41 22.52 -8.84
C SER A 256 2.75 22.42 -9.57
N GLN A 257 3.84 22.14 -8.85
CA GLN A 257 5.17 21.92 -9.44
C GLN A 257 5.20 20.74 -10.42
N LEU A 258 4.59 19.61 -10.07
CA LEU A 258 4.57 18.42 -10.94
C LEU A 258 3.69 18.66 -12.17
N MET A 259 2.57 19.36 -12.01
CA MET A 259 1.66 19.68 -13.11
C MET A 259 2.31 20.63 -14.12
N GLU A 260 3.00 21.67 -13.64
CA GLU A 260 3.73 22.61 -14.50
C GLU A 260 4.82 21.88 -15.31
N LYS A 261 5.54 20.95 -14.68
CA LYS A 261 6.52 20.11 -15.37
C LYS A 261 5.89 19.22 -16.44
N LEU A 262 4.74 18.62 -16.14
CA LEU A 262 4.03 17.78 -17.10
C LEU A 262 3.57 18.59 -18.32
N LEU A 263 2.99 19.78 -18.10
CA LEU A 263 2.58 20.69 -19.16
C LEU A 263 3.75 21.18 -20.02
N SER A 264 4.96 21.26 -19.46
CA SER A 264 6.16 21.66 -20.20
C SER A 264 6.77 20.54 -21.06
N ASP A 265 6.68 19.28 -20.61
CA ASP A 265 7.19 18.12 -21.35
C ASP A 265 6.31 16.87 -21.12
N ASP A 266 5.44 16.64 -22.10
CA ASP A 266 4.51 15.51 -22.11
C ASP A 266 5.17 14.14 -22.39
N ARG A 267 6.49 14.09 -22.66
CA ARG A 267 7.22 12.82 -22.91
C ARG A 267 7.86 12.25 -21.65
N VAL A 268 7.83 13.01 -20.55
CA VAL A 268 8.40 12.60 -19.26
C VAL A 268 7.33 11.94 -18.41
N TYR A 269 7.68 10.85 -17.71
CA TYR A 269 6.80 10.24 -16.72
C TYR A 269 6.70 11.16 -15.49
N PRO A 270 5.50 11.62 -15.11
CA PRO A 270 5.29 12.35 -13.87
C PRO A 270 5.17 11.38 -12.69
N ASP A 271 5.97 11.57 -11.63
CA ASP A 271 5.92 10.69 -10.46
C ASP A 271 4.78 11.02 -9.50
N PHE A 272 3.54 10.82 -9.96
CA PHE A 272 2.35 10.98 -9.13
C PHE A 272 2.17 9.87 -8.10
N TYR A 273 2.83 8.71 -8.29
CA TYR A 273 2.78 7.61 -7.32
C TYR A 273 3.22 8.04 -5.92
N PHE A 274 4.33 8.80 -5.83
CA PHE A 274 4.82 9.34 -4.55
C PHE A 274 3.72 10.08 -3.81
N LEU A 275 3.01 10.96 -4.54
CA LEU A 275 1.96 11.78 -3.99
C LEU A 275 0.72 10.96 -3.60
N ALA A 276 0.35 9.98 -4.42
CA ALA A 276 -0.77 9.08 -4.16
C ALA A 276 -0.56 8.27 -2.88
N TYR A 277 0.64 7.70 -2.72
CA TYR A 277 1.03 6.93 -1.55
C TYR A 277 0.84 7.74 -0.26
N TRP A 278 1.38 8.95 -0.23
CA TRP A 278 1.22 9.83 0.92
C TRP A 278 -0.23 10.30 1.13
N GLN A 279 -1.02 10.43 0.07
CA GLN A 279 -2.44 10.76 0.18
C GLN A 279 -3.25 9.64 0.83
N VAL A 280 -2.95 8.37 0.53
CA VAL A 280 -3.60 7.23 1.19
C VAL A 280 -3.26 7.24 2.67
N LEU A 281 -1.98 7.38 3.01
CA LEU A 281 -1.55 7.46 4.41
C LEU A 281 -2.22 8.64 5.15
N TYR A 282 -2.38 9.77 4.48
CA TYR A 282 -3.12 10.91 5.01
C TYR A 282 -4.61 10.60 5.23
N ASN A 283 -5.26 9.91 4.30
CA ASN A 283 -6.65 9.49 4.46
C ASN A 283 -6.80 8.52 5.64
N ASP A 284 -5.88 7.57 5.79
CA ASP A 284 -5.87 6.63 6.91
C ASP A 284 -5.68 7.36 8.24
N MET A 285 -4.75 8.32 8.31
CA MET A 285 -4.54 9.17 9.48
C MET A 285 -5.80 9.96 9.84
N ILE A 286 -6.49 10.55 8.86
CA ILE A 286 -7.75 11.27 9.09
C ILE A 286 -8.87 10.34 9.52
N ALA A 287 -9.00 9.16 8.92
CA ALA A 287 -10.01 8.18 9.30
C ALA A 287 -9.87 7.77 10.77
N ILE A 288 -8.64 7.49 11.21
CA ILE A 288 -8.32 7.21 12.62
C ILE A 288 -8.63 8.43 13.51
N ASN A 289 -8.29 9.65 13.07
CA ASN A 289 -8.57 10.87 13.81
C ASN A 289 -10.08 11.09 14.02
N VAL A 290 -10.88 10.91 12.96
CA VAL A 290 -12.35 11.00 13.02
C VAL A 290 -12.93 9.92 13.91
N PHE A 291 -12.41 8.69 13.86
CA PHE A 291 -12.82 7.61 14.76
C PHE A 291 -12.61 7.99 16.24
N PHE A 292 -11.43 8.51 16.59
CA PHE A 292 -11.18 8.99 17.95
C PHE A 292 -12.02 10.21 18.32
N ALA A 293 -12.35 11.08 17.37
CA ALA A 293 -13.25 12.21 17.60
C ALA A 293 -14.67 11.74 17.95
N TRP A 294 -15.16 10.66 17.33
CA TRP A 294 -16.41 10.01 17.73
C TRP A 294 -16.32 9.41 19.13
N ILE A 295 -15.21 8.74 19.49
CA ILE A 295 -15.00 8.23 20.85
C ILE A 295 -15.00 9.37 21.88
N LYS A 296 -14.46 10.54 21.52
CA LYS A 296 -14.45 11.73 22.40
C LYS A 296 -15.86 12.13 22.86
N ILE A 297 -16.90 11.85 22.08
CA ILE A 297 -18.29 12.13 22.48
C ILE A 297 -18.66 11.39 23.77
N PHE A 298 -18.12 10.19 24.02
CA PHE A 298 -18.36 9.47 25.28
C PHE A 298 -17.91 10.24 26.52
N LYS A 299 -16.87 11.09 26.42
CA LYS A 299 -16.46 11.98 27.53
C LYS A 299 -17.61 12.89 27.96
N TYR A 300 -18.38 13.41 27.01
CA TYR A 300 -19.48 14.35 27.26
C TYR A 300 -20.83 13.65 27.50
N VAL A 301 -21.01 12.41 27.08
CA VAL A 301 -22.24 11.62 27.34
C VAL A 301 -22.38 11.23 28.83
N THR A 302 -21.29 11.31 29.62
CA THR A 302 -21.29 11.10 31.09
C THR A 302 -22.03 12.20 31.88
N ILE A 303 -22.72 13.13 31.20
CA ILE A 303 -23.61 14.10 31.87
C ILE A 303 -24.84 13.38 32.48
N ASN A 304 -25.27 12.24 31.95
CA ASN A 304 -26.37 11.45 32.52
C ASN A 304 -25.87 10.45 33.58
N LYS A 305 -26.50 10.44 34.76
CA LYS A 305 -26.16 9.57 35.91
C LYS A 305 -26.11 8.08 35.53
N THR A 306 -27.01 7.60 34.68
CA THR A 306 -27.04 6.19 34.25
C THR A 306 -25.85 5.82 33.38
N MET A 307 -25.45 6.70 32.45
CA MET A 307 -24.30 6.49 31.57
C MET A 307 -22.97 6.57 32.33
N THR A 308 -22.87 7.44 33.33
CA THR A 308 -21.70 7.51 34.22
C THR A 308 -21.53 6.23 35.01
N GLN A 309 -22.62 5.61 35.45
CA GLN A 309 -22.56 4.31 36.13
C GLN A 309 -22.04 3.21 35.20
N LEU A 310 -22.52 3.14 33.95
CA LEU A 310 -22.04 2.17 32.95
C LEU A 310 -20.56 2.36 32.60
N SER A 311 -20.12 3.61 32.42
CA SER A 311 -18.71 3.92 32.15
C SER A 311 -17.82 3.57 33.35
N ALA A 312 -18.29 3.84 34.58
CA ALA A 312 -17.57 3.48 35.79
C ALA A 312 -17.47 1.95 35.98
N THR A 313 -18.53 1.18 35.67
CA THR A 313 -18.47 -0.29 35.72
C THR A 313 -17.49 -0.84 34.70
N LEU A 314 -17.51 -0.32 33.46
CA LEU A 314 -16.57 -0.73 32.41
C LEU A 314 -15.12 -0.42 32.77
N SER A 315 -14.88 0.79 33.31
CA SER A 315 -13.53 1.19 33.74
C SER A 315 -13.01 0.36 34.92
N ARG A 316 -13.90 -0.13 35.80
CA ARG A 316 -13.49 -0.98 36.93
C ARG A 316 -13.20 -2.41 36.47
N CYS A 317 -14.06 -3.01 35.65
CA CYS A 317 -13.83 -4.38 35.16
C CYS A 317 -12.71 -4.48 34.12
N ALA A 318 -12.30 -3.36 33.49
CA ALA A 318 -11.20 -3.33 32.53
C ALA A 318 -9.91 -3.94 33.09
N ARG A 319 -9.58 -3.74 34.37
CA ARG A 319 -8.38 -4.33 34.98
C ARG A 319 -8.43 -5.86 34.98
N ASP A 320 -9.58 -6.43 35.32
CA ASP A 320 -9.77 -7.88 35.37
C ASP A 320 -9.82 -8.46 33.95
N ILE A 321 -10.49 -7.77 33.02
CA ILE A 321 -10.52 -8.13 31.60
C ILE A 321 -9.11 -8.14 31.01
N ILE A 322 -8.25 -7.18 31.35
CA ILE A 322 -6.85 -7.17 30.90
C ILE A 322 -6.09 -8.40 31.42
N GLY A 323 -6.31 -8.78 32.67
CA GLY A 323 -5.72 -10.00 33.25
C GLY A 323 -6.16 -11.26 32.51
N PHE A 324 -7.46 -11.39 32.24
CA PHE A 324 -8.02 -12.50 31.46
C PHE A 324 -7.54 -12.50 30.00
N ALA A 325 -7.46 -11.33 29.37
CA ALA A 325 -6.98 -11.17 28.01
C ALA A 325 -5.55 -11.68 27.85
N PHE A 326 -4.69 -11.49 28.87
CA PHE A 326 -3.33 -12.05 28.85
C PHE A 326 -3.35 -13.58 28.80
N MET A 327 -4.20 -14.24 29.60
CA MET A 327 -4.37 -15.70 29.56
C MET A 327 -4.93 -16.17 28.21
N PHE A 328 -5.92 -15.45 27.67
CA PHE A 328 -6.49 -15.71 26.35
C PHE A 328 -5.41 -15.67 25.26
N PHE A 329 -4.62 -14.59 25.19
CA PHE A 329 -3.61 -14.43 24.15
C PHE A 329 -2.49 -15.47 24.22
N ILE A 330 -2.13 -15.96 25.41
CA ILE A 330 -1.16 -17.07 25.53
C ILE A 330 -1.68 -18.32 24.80
N ILE A 331 -2.91 -18.72 25.06
CA ILE A 331 -3.53 -19.90 24.42
C ILE A 331 -3.71 -19.62 22.92
N PHE A 332 -4.20 -18.43 22.58
CA PHE A 332 -4.43 -18.02 21.19
C PHE A 332 -3.15 -18.10 20.35
N PHE A 333 -2.05 -17.50 20.82
CA PHE A 333 -0.76 -17.55 20.13
C PHE A 333 -0.15 -18.95 20.12
N ALA A 334 -0.37 -19.78 21.15
CA ALA A 334 0.07 -21.17 21.12
C ALA A 334 -0.60 -21.95 19.97
N TYR A 335 -1.91 -21.78 19.78
CA TYR A 335 -2.61 -22.35 18.63
C TYR A 335 -2.22 -21.69 17.30
N ALA A 336 -1.85 -20.40 17.30
CA ALA A 336 -1.40 -19.72 16.08
C ALA A 336 -0.08 -20.33 15.59
N GLN A 337 0.85 -20.53 16.53
CA GLN A 337 2.14 -21.17 16.28
C GLN A 337 1.97 -22.62 15.85
N LEU A 338 1.10 -23.38 16.52
CA LEU A 338 0.80 -24.76 16.14
C LEU A 338 0.20 -24.83 14.73
N GLY A 339 -0.77 -23.96 14.42
CA GLY A 339 -1.41 -23.90 13.11
C GLY A 339 -0.41 -23.54 12.00
N TYR A 340 0.45 -22.55 12.25
CA TYR A 340 1.52 -22.17 11.34
C TYR A 340 2.43 -23.37 11.04
N LEU A 341 3.01 -24.00 12.06
CA LEU A 341 3.95 -25.11 11.86
C LEU A 341 3.33 -26.35 11.17
N VAL A 342 2.04 -26.62 11.39
CA VAL A 342 1.37 -27.80 10.82
C VAL A 342 0.85 -27.53 9.40
N PHE A 343 0.32 -26.34 9.13
CA PHE A 343 -0.45 -26.05 7.91
C PHE A 343 0.22 -25.06 6.93
N GLU A 344 1.32 -24.38 7.31
CA GLU A 344 1.97 -23.35 6.49
C GLU A 344 2.23 -23.77 5.04
N SER A 345 2.76 -24.99 4.83
CA SER A 345 3.17 -25.44 3.49
C SER A 345 2.01 -25.84 2.58
N GLN A 346 0.80 -26.03 3.12
CA GLN A 346 -0.33 -26.62 2.39
C GLN A 346 -1.56 -25.70 2.33
N VAL A 347 -1.72 -24.77 3.27
CA VAL A 347 -2.92 -23.94 3.39
C VAL A 347 -2.54 -22.45 3.39
N GLU A 348 -3.08 -21.71 2.42
CA GLU A 348 -2.79 -20.28 2.24
C GLU A 348 -3.19 -19.43 3.47
N ASP A 349 -4.30 -19.77 4.12
CA ASP A 349 -4.78 -19.13 5.36
C ASP A 349 -3.77 -19.21 6.52
N PHE A 350 -2.85 -20.18 6.47
CA PHE A 350 -1.78 -20.38 7.46
C PHE A 350 -0.37 -20.09 6.90
N SER A 351 -0.27 -19.48 5.72
CA SER A 351 1.00 -19.22 5.02
C SER A 351 1.97 -18.31 5.76
N THR A 352 1.46 -17.34 6.54
CA THR A 352 2.28 -16.44 7.36
C THR A 352 1.73 -16.37 8.77
N PHE A 353 2.60 -16.11 9.74
CA PHE A 353 2.19 -16.02 11.14
C PHE A 353 1.09 -14.97 11.40
N PRO A 354 1.12 -13.76 10.81
CA PRO A 354 0.00 -12.81 10.93
C PRO A 354 -1.30 -13.34 10.31
N ASN A 355 -1.23 -14.00 9.15
CA ASN A 355 -2.41 -14.61 8.53
C ASN A 355 -3.01 -15.69 9.43
N CYS A 356 -2.18 -16.49 10.11
CA CYS A 356 -2.65 -17.49 11.08
C CYS A 356 -3.51 -16.86 12.20
N ILE A 357 -3.07 -15.72 12.75
CA ILE A 357 -3.79 -14.98 13.79
C ILE A 357 -5.15 -14.52 13.24
N PHE A 358 -5.20 -13.96 12.03
CA PHE A 358 -6.45 -13.53 11.40
C PHE A 358 -7.38 -14.71 11.10
N THR A 359 -6.84 -15.82 10.61
CA THR A 359 -7.59 -17.06 10.35
C THR A 359 -8.21 -17.61 11.62
N GLN A 360 -7.51 -17.56 12.75
CA GLN A 360 -8.09 -17.96 14.03
C GLN A 360 -9.26 -17.07 14.47
N PHE A 361 -9.15 -15.75 14.30
CA PHE A 361 -10.29 -14.86 14.54
C PHE A 361 -11.47 -15.17 13.60
N ARG A 362 -11.21 -15.50 12.33
CA ARG A 362 -12.25 -15.94 11.38
C ARG A 362 -12.92 -17.24 11.83
N ILE A 363 -12.15 -18.21 12.32
CA ILE A 363 -12.69 -19.46 12.90
C ILE A 363 -13.63 -19.15 14.06
N VAL A 364 -13.25 -18.25 14.98
CA VAL A 364 -14.11 -17.84 16.10
C VAL A 364 -15.41 -17.16 15.63
N LEU A 365 -15.36 -16.40 14.54
CA LEU A 365 -16.53 -15.79 13.92
C LEU A 365 -17.38 -16.78 13.10
N GLY A 366 -16.91 -18.01 12.91
CA GLY A 366 -17.61 -19.06 12.15
C GLY A 366 -17.29 -19.09 10.65
N ASP A 367 -16.31 -18.33 10.19
CA ASP A 367 -15.82 -18.34 8.79
C ASP A 367 -14.53 -19.15 8.71
N PHE A 368 -14.60 -20.38 8.18
CA PHE A 368 -13.44 -21.25 8.08
C PHE A 368 -13.55 -22.28 6.94
N ASN A 369 -12.43 -22.58 6.30
CA ASN A 369 -12.33 -23.64 5.30
C ASN A 369 -11.82 -24.95 5.94
N PHE A 370 -12.73 -25.69 6.56
CA PHE A 370 -12.38 -26.95 7.22
C PHE A 370 -11.88 -28.03 6.24
N GLU A 371 -12.37 -28.02 5.00
CA GLU A 371 -11.96 -29.00 3.99
C GLU A 371 -10.47 -28.87 3.66
N ALA A 372 -9.97 -27.64 3.51
CA ALA A 372 -8.55 -27.37 3.29
C ALA A 372 -7.69 -27.85 4.47
N ILE A 373 -8.11 -27.60 5.71
CA ILE A 373 -7.39 -28.03 6.92
C ILE A 373 -7.33 -29.56 7.01
N LYS A 374 -8.46 -30.24 6.74
CA LYS A 374 -8.54 -31.70 6.74
C LYS A 374 -7.73 -32.33 5.60
N ALA A 375 -7.69 -31.70 4.44
CA ALA A 375 -6.90 -32.15 3.30
C ALA A 375 -5.39 -32.03 3.56
N ALA A 376 -4.95 -30.96 4.22
CA ALA A 376 -3.55 -30.75 4.58
C ALA A 376 -3.06 -31.81 5.57
N ASN A 377 -3.83 -32.12 6.61
CA ASN A 377 -3.54 -33.25 7.49
C ASN A 377 -4.81 -33.90 8.02
N ARG A 378 -5.06 -35.14 7.58
CA ARG A 378 -6.29 -35.89 7.90
C ARG A 378 -6.46 -36.18 9.40
N ILE A 379 -5.37 -36.23 10.17
CA ILE A 379 -5.39 -36.53 11.61
C ILE A 379 -5.26 -35.25 12.43
N LEU A 380 -4.18 -34.50 12.24
CA LEU A 380 -3.90 -33.29 13.02
C LEU A 380 -4.87 -32.15 12.71
N GLY A 381 -5.39 -32.05 11.49
CA GLY A 381 -6.36 -31.03 11.07
C GLY A 381 -7.63 -31.01 11.92
N PRO A 382 -8.40 -32.12 11.94
CA PRO A 382 -9.59 -32.22 12.78
C PRO A 382 -9.29 -32.07 14.27
N ILE A 383 -8.19 -32.64 14.77
CA ILE A 383 -7.79 -32.51 16.19
C ILE A 383 -7.57 -31.04 16.54
N TYR A 384 -6.74 -30.33 15.76
CA TYR A 384 -6.46 -28.91 15.93
C TYR A 384 -7.75 -28.08 15.97
N PHE A 385 -8.63 -28.30 15.00
CA PHE A 385 -9.86 -27.52 14.87
C PHE A 385 -10.81 -27.78 16.05
N ILE A 386 -11.05 -29.05 16.40
CA ILE A 386 -11.96 -29.41 17.50
C ILE A 386 -11.44 -28.89 18.84
N THR A 387 -10.14 -29.05 19.12
CA THR A 387 -9.58 -28.56 20.39
C THR A 387 -9.56 -27.04 20.43
N PHE A 388 -9.21 -26.36 19.33
CA PHE A 388 -9.26 -24.91 19.26
C PHE A 388 -10.67 -24.38 19.54
N VAL A 389 -11.68 -24.90 18.83
CA VAL A 389 -13.08 -24.50 19.07
C VAL A 389 -13.49 -24.81 20.50
N PHE A 390 -13.12 -25.98 21.04
CA PHE A 390 -13.48 -26.32 22.41
C PHE A 390 -12.89 -25.35 23.45
N PHE A 391 -11.58 -25.10 23.40
CA PHE A 391 -10.91 -24.24 24.37
C PHE A 391 -11.23 -22.75 24.18
N VAL A 392 -11.28 -22.28 22.94
CA VAL A 392 -11.45 -20.84 22.67
C VAL A 392 -12.92 -20.43 22.73
N PHE A 393 -13.84 -21.25 22.22
CA PHE A 393 -15.25 -20.90 22.17
C PHE A 393 -16.01 -21.25 23.45
N PHE A 394 -15.74 -22.39 24.10
CA PHE A 394 -16.52 -22.81 25.28
C PHE A 394 -15.87 -22.47 26.62
N ILE A 395 -14.55 -22.29 26.68
CA ILE A 395 -13.85 -22.01 27.94
C ILE A 395 -13.49 -20.53 28.06
N LEU A 396 -13.09 -19.89 26.96
CA LEU A 396 -12.53 -18.54 26.97
C LEU A 396 -13.49 -17.43 26.51
N MET A 397 -14.53 -17.76 25.75
CA MET A 397 -15.67 -16.88 25.47
C MET A 397 -16.82 -17.23 26.41
#